data_AF-A0A934KZE1-F1
#
_entry.id   AF-A0A934KZE1-F1
#
_cell.length_a   1.000
_cell.length_b   1.000
_cell.length_c   1.000
_cell.angle_alpha   90.00
_cell.angle_beta   90.00
_cell.angle_gamma   90.00
#
_symmetry.space_group_name_H-M   'P 1'
#
loop_
_entity.id
_entity.type
_entity.pdbx_description
1 polymer ?
#
loop_
_entity_poly.entity_id
_entity_poly.type
_entity_poly.pdbx_seq_one_letter_code
_entity_poly.pdbx_strand_id
1 'polypeptide(L)' 'MKRNLQIIGGVVAVLVGLGFIMPAVVLWRTQGALPGVDVALLMLGTFLSLGGGWGVLAGARQSKV' A
#
# COMPACT_ATOMS: atom_id res chain seq x y z
N MET A 1 13.33 -17.50 -9.07
CA MET A 1 13.77 -16.08 -8.87
C MET A 1 12.64 -15.07 -9.07
N LYS A 2 11.92 -15.07 -10.20
CA LYS A 2 10.81 -14.12 -10.49
C LYS A 2 9.72 -14.07 -9.40
N ARG A 3 9.43 -15.21 -8.77
CA ARG A 3 8.48 -15.35 -7.65
C ARG A 3 8.84 -14.49 -6.44
N ASN A 4 10.05 -14.65 -5.91
CA ASN A 4 10.48 -13.90 -4.71
C ASN A 4 10.52 -12.40 -5.01
N LEU A 5 10.88 -12.01 -6.24
CA LEU A 5 10.84 -10.60 -6.66
C LEU A 5 9.41 -10.01 -6.60
N GLN A 6 8.39 -10.77 -7.03
CA GLN A 6 7.00 -10.32 -6.98
C GLN A 6 6.47 -10.20 -5.55
N ILE A 7 6.81 -11.16 -4.69
CA ILE A 7 6.42 -11.14 -3.28
C ILE A 7 7.11 -9.97 -2.57
N ILE A 8 8.43 -9.82 -2.71
CA ILE A 8 9.18 -8.73 -2.09
C ILE A 8 8.69 -7.37 -2.61
N GLY A 9 8.51 -7.23 -3.93
CA GLY A 9 7.99 -6.00 -4.51
C GLY A 9 6.58 -5.65 -4.02
N GLY A 10 5.71 -6.65 -3.88
CA GLY A 10 4.37 -6.46 -3.33
C GLY A 10 4.39 -6.06 -1.86
N VAL A 11 5.23 -6.70 -1.03
CA VAL A 11 5.39 -6.34 0.39
C VAL A 11 5.92 -4.91 0.54
N VAL A 12 6.93 -4.53 -0.25
CA VAL A 12 7.48 -3.16 -0.23
C VAL A 12 6.40 -2.15 -0.63
N ALA A 13 5.62 -2.42 -1.67
CA ALA A 13 4.52 -1.54 -2.07
C ALA A 13 3.46 -1.37 -0.96
N VAL A 14 3.14 -2.44 -0.22
CA VAL A 14 2.24 -2.37 0.94
C VAL A 14 2.82 -1.51 2.06
N LEU A 15 4.08 -1.72 2.42
CA LEU A 15 4.73 -0.96 3.49
C LEU A 15 4.83 0.53 3.14
N VAL A 16 5.18 0.85 1.89
CA VAL A 16 5.20 2.23 1.39
C VAL A 16 3.80 2.83 1.41
N GLY A 17 2.78 2.09 0.97
CA GLY A 17 1.39 2.53 1.00
C GLY A 17 0.89 2.86 2.41
N LEU A 18 1.21 2.01 3.39
CA LEU A 18 0.92 2.26 4.80
C LEU A 18 1.62 3.51 5.35
N GLY A 19 2.82 3.81 4.86
CA GLY A 19 3.57 5.03 5.18
C GLY A 19 2.84 6.32 4.78
N PHE A 20 2.00 6.28 3.74
CA PHE A 20 1.14 7.41 3.35
C PHE A 20 -0.22 7.41 4.05
N ILE A 21 -0.78 6.23 4.33
CA ILE A 21 -2.09 6.11 4.99
C ILE A 21 -2.03 6.57 6.45
N MET A 22 -1.02 6.14 7.21
CA MET A 22 -0.90 6.46 8.64
C MET A 22 -0.92 7.98 8.94
N PRO A 23 -0.06 8.81 8.33
CA PRO A 23 -0.04 10.25 8.62
C PRO A 23 -1.34 10.92 8.24
N ALA A 24 -1.97 10.54 7.12
CA ALA A 24 -3.28 11.08 6.72
C ALA A 24 -4.38 10.72 7.75
N VAL A 25 -4.39 9.50 8.27
CA VAL A 25 -5.35 9.09 9.32
C VAL A 25 -5.10 9.84 10.63
N VAL A 26 -3.83 10.04 11.01
CA VAL A 26 -3.46 10.81 12.21
C VAL A 26 -3.88 12.28 12.05
N LEU A 27 -3.64 12.87 10.89
CA LEU A 27 -4.03 14.25 10.60
C LEU A 27 -5.54 14.42 10.66
N TRP A 28 -6.28 13.48 10.06
CA TRP A 28 -7.75 13.47 10.13
C TRP A 28 -8.28 13.38 11.57
N ARG A 29 -7.65 12.54 12.41
CA ARG A 29 -8.01 12.37 13.82
C ARG A 29 -7.72 13.61 14.67
N THR A 30 -6.65 14.32 14.36
CA THR A 30 -6.18 15.46 15.17
C THR A 30 -6.81 16.78 14.75
N GLN A 31 -7.03 16.99 13.45
CA GLN A 31 -7.53 18.25 12.90
C GLN A 31 -9.01 18.19 12.49
N GLY A 32 -9.61 17.00 12.45
CA GLY A 32 -11.00 16.80 11.99
C GLY A 32 -11.22 17.04 10.49
N ALA A 33 -10.19 17.50 9.79
CA ALA A 33 -10.19 17.78 8.36
C ALA A 33 -8.89 17.27 7.72
N LEU A 34 -8.98 16.86 6.46
CA LEU A 34 -7.86 16.44 5.65
C LEU A 34 -7.67 17.45 4.52
N PRO A 35 -6.52 18.14 4.43
CA PRO A 35 -6.14 18.93 3.27
C PRO A 35 -6.25 18.11 1.99
N GLY A 36 -6.67 18.72 0.88
CA GLY A 36 -6.86 17.99 -0.39
C GLY A 36 -5.61 17.24 -0.86
N VAL A 37 -4.42 17.74 -0.53
CA VAL A 37 -3.13 17.07 -0.82
C VAL A 37 -2.99 15.76 -0.03
N ASP A 38 -3.38 15.74 1.24
CA ASP A 38 -3.31 14.54 2.08
C ASP A 38 -4.37 13.51 1.70
N VAL A 39 -5.52 13.95 1.16
CA VAL A 39 -6.51 13.06 0.55
C VAL A 39 -5.92 12.35 -0.69
N ALA A 40 -5.19 13.08 -1.54
CA ALA A 40 -4.52 12.49 -2.69
C ALA A 40 -3.43 11.48 -2.27
N LEU A 41 -2.65 11.79 -1.23
CA LEU A 41 -1.66 10.88 -0.66
C LEU A 41 -2.30 9.64 -0.02
N LEU A 42 -3.42 9.79 0.68
CA LEU A 42 -4.20 8.68 1.23
C LEU A 42 -4.67 7.76 0.10
N MET A 43 -5.26 8.33 -0.95
CA MET A 43 -5.71 7.58 -2.13
C MET A 43 -4.54 6.82 -2.78
N LEU A 44 -3.42 7.50 -3.03
CA LEU A 44 -2.21 6.90 -3.58
C LEU A 44 -1.70 5.75 -2.70
N GLY A 45 -1.60 5.96 -1.39
CA GLY A 45 -1.18 4.92 -0.44
C GLY A 45 -2.14 3.73 -0.39
N THR A 46 -3.43 3.98 -0.57
CA THR A 46 -4.47 2.92 -0.65
C THR A 46 -4.31 2.11 -1.92
N PHE A 47 -4.10 2.76 -3.08
CA PHE A 47 -3.82 2.07 -4.34
C PHE A 47 -2.52 1.26 -4.29
N LEU A 48 -1.45 1.80 -3.70
CA LEU A 48 -0.18 1.10 -3.50
C LEU A 48 -0.34 -0.11 -2.58
N SER A 49 -1.11 0.01 -1.50
CA SER A 49 -1.36 -1.09 -0.57
C SER A 49 -2.19 -2.20 -1.20
N LEU A 50 -3.26 -1.85 -1.93
CA LEU A 50 -4.10 -2.82 -2.63
C LEU A 50 -3.35 -3.49 -3.79
N GLY A 51 -2.62 -2.70 -4.60
CA GLY A 51 -1.82 -3.21 -5.70
C GLY A 51 -0.66 -4.08 -5.23
N GLY A 52 0.02 -3.67 -4.16
CA GLY A 52 1.07 -4.46 -3.50
C GLY A 52 0.54 -5.78 -2.95
N GLY A 53 -0.60 -5.74 -2.25
CA GLY A 53 -1.28 -6.94 -1.74
C GLY A 53 -1.67 -7.92 -2.86
N TRP A 54 -2.19 -7.41 -3.98
CA TRP A 54 -2.48 -8.23 -5.15
C TRP A 54 -1.20 -8.84 -5.77
N GLY A 55 -0.11 -8.08 -5.83
CA GLY A 55 1.19 -8.57 -6.27
C GLY A 55 1.75 -9.71 -5.40
N VAL A 56 1.60 -9.60 -4.07
CA VAL A 56 1.95 -10.68 -3.13
C VAL A 56 1.08 -11.92 -3.37
N LEU A 57 -0.23 -11.75 -3.51
CA LEU A 57 -1.17 -12.85 -3.75
C LEU A 57 -0.89 -13.55 -5.08
N ALA A 58 -0.58 -12.81 -6.14
CA ALA A 58 -0.20 -13.36 -7.44
C ALA A 58 1.11 -14.18 -7.35
N GLY A 59 2.14 -13.63 -6.69
CA GLY A 59 3.40 -14.34 -6.45
C GLY A 59 3.24 -15.58 -5.58
N ALA A 60 2.33 -15.54 -4.59
CA ALA A 60 2.00 -16.69 -3.76
C ALA A 60 1.21 -17.77 -4.52
N ARG A 61 0.28 -17.40 -5.41
CA ARG A 61 -0.46 -18.35 -6.26
C ARG A 61 0.42 -19.05 -7.28
N GLN A 62 1.43 -18.38 -7.83
CA GLN A 62 2.45 -19.03 -8.67
C GLN A 62 3.28 -20.08 -7.92
N SER A 63 3.24 -20.11 -6.59
CA SER A 63 3.92 -21.14 -5.80
C SER A 63 3.19 -22.48 -5.74
N LYS A 64 1.93 -22.55 -6.19
CA LYS A 64 1.08 -23.75 -6.08
C LYS A 64 0.91 -24.52 -7.40
N VAL A 65 1.44 -24.00 -8.51
CA VAL A 65 1.49 -24.66 -9.82
C VAL A 65 2.92 -25.14 -10.05
#